data_AF-A0A2V6QQ72-F1
#
_entry.id   AF-A0A2V6QQ72-F1
#
_cell.length_a   1.000
_cell.length_b   1.000
_cell.length_c   1.000
_cell.angle_alpha   90.00
_cell.angle_beta   90.00
_cell.angle_gamma   90.00
#
_symmetry.space_group_name_H-M   'P 1'
#
loop_
_entity.id
_entity.type
_entity.pdbx_description
1 polymer ?
#
loop_
_entity_poly.entity_id
_entity_poly.type
_entity_poly.pdbx_seq_one_letter_code
_entity_poly.pdbx_strand_id
1 'polypeptide(L)' 'MAIASDRVTATAIDATEFPELARAYQVSGVPKIVINDRVELLGAYPEPQFLEAVLRGATDPAGDQ' A
#
# COMPACT_ATOMS: atom_id res chain seq x y z
N MET A 1 -1.90 11.35 0.40
CA MET A 1 -1.62 10.75 -0.93
C MET A 1 -2.86 10.74 -1.81
N ALA A 2 -3.87 9.87 -1.61
CA ALA A 2 -5.02 9.77 -2.52
C ALA A 2 -5.81 11.07 -2.73
N ILE A 3 -6.02 11.86 -1.67
CA ILE A 3 -6.69 13.18 -1.77
C ILE A 3 -5.84 14.20 -2.56
N ALA A 4 -4.51 14.04 -2.56
CA ALA A 4 -3.58 14.99 -3.16
C ALA A 4 -3.32 14.72 -4.65
N SER A 5 -3.73 13.56 -5.19
CA SER A 5 -3.43 13.17 -6.57
C SER A 5 -4.45 12.17 -7.10
N ASP A 6 -5.08 12.50 -8.23
CA ASP A 6 -6.03 11.62 -8.93
C ASP A 6 -5.39 10.33 -9.46
N ARG A 7 -4.05 10.25 -9.46
CA ARG A 7 -3.30 9.06 -9.86
C ARG A 7 -3.20 8.01 -8.76
N VAL A 8 -3.66 8.34 -7.54
CA VAL A 8 -3.53 7.46 -6.38
C VAL A 8 -4.91 7.17 -5.81
N THR A 9 -5.34 5.92 -5.88
CA THR A 9 -6.50 5.41 -5.16
C THR A 9 -6.05 4.69 -3.89
N ALA A 10 -6.79 4.87 -2.78
CA ALA A 10 -6.51 4.18 -1.53
C ALA A 10 -7.81 3.70 -0.88
N THR A 11 -7.76 2.50 -0.31
CA THR A 11 -8.86 1.89 0.44
C THR A 11 -8.35 1.48 1.82
N ALA A 12 -9.04 1.90 2.87
CA ALA A 12 -8.81 1.40 4.21
C ALA A 12 -9.67 0.16 4.45
N ILE A 13 -9.07 -0.90 4.98
CA ILE A 13 -9.75 -2.18 5.25
C ILE A 13 -9.53 -2.53 6.72
N ASP A 14 -10.61 -2.88 7.42
CA ASP A 14 -10.52 -3.43 8.78
C ASP A 14 -10.12 -4.91 8.72
N ALA A 15 -8.92 -5.24 9.22
CA ALA A 15 -8.41 -6.61 9.19
C ALA A 15 -9.28 -7.60 10.00
N THR A 16 -10.04 -7.11 10.98
CA THR A 16 -10.90 -7.94 11.83
C THR A 16 -12.20 -8.34 11.12
N GLU A 17 -12.70 -7.49 10.21
CA GLU A 17 -13.89 -7.79 9.39
C GLU A 17 -13.57 -8.69 8.19
N PHE A 18 -12.31 -8.68 7.72
CA PHE A 18 -11.87 -9.43 6.53
C PHE A 18 -10.72 -10.41 6.85
N PRO A 19 -10.94 -11.45 7.68
CA PRO A 19 -9.88 -12.35 8.15
C PRO A 19 -9.21 -13.16 7.02
N GLU A 20 -9.97 -13.57 5.99
CA GLU A 20 -9.39 -14.28 4.84
C GLU A 20 -8.45 -13.38 4.02
N LEU A 21 -8.81 -12.11 3.85
CA LEU A 21 -7.96 -11.13 3.17
C LEU A 21 -6.72 -10.82 4.00
N ALA A 22 -6.90 -10.65 5.32
CA ALA A 22 -5.78 -10.47 6.25
C ALA A 22 -4.81 -11.66 6.19
N ARG A 23 -5.30 -12.91 6.08
CA ARG A 23 -4.46 -14.09 5.89
C ARG A 23 -3.76 -14.08 4.53
N ALA A 24 -4.47 -13.75 3.45
CA ALA A 24 -3.90 -13.71 2.10
C ALA A 24 -2.74 -12.71 1.98
N TYR A 25 -2.87 -11.54 2.62
CA TYR A 25 -1.80 -10.53 2.70
C TYR A 25 -0.89 -10.71 3.91
N GLN A 26 -0.97 -11.83 4.63
CA GLN A 26 -0.12 -12.13 5.79
C GLN A 26 -0.02 -10.95 6.80
N VAL A 27 -1.15 -10.35 7.15
CA VAL A 27 -1.23 -9.24 8.10
C VAL A 27 -0.87 -9.76 9.49
N SER A 28 0.33 -9.43 9.95
CA SER A 28 0.84 -9.78 11.29
C SER A 28 0.71 -8.64 12.31
N GLY A 29 0.49 -7.42 11.84
CA GLY A 29 0.32 -6.23 12.64
C GLY A 29 -0.34 -5.12 11.83
N VAL A 30 -0.91 -4.13 12.51
CA VAL A 30 -1.59 -2.98 11.90
C VAL A 30 -0.93 -1.66 12.32
N PRO A 31 -0.90 -0.64 11.45
CA PRO A 31 -1.34 -0.68 10.05
C PRO A 31 -0.39 -1.49 9.16
N LYS A 32 -0.93 -2.28 8.23
CA LYS A 32 -0.21 -2.85 7.09
C LYS A 32 -0.69 -2.17 5.82
N ILE A 33 0.23 -1.65 5.02
CA ILE A 33 -0.06 -0.97 3.76
C ILE A 33 0.51 -1.83 2.63
N VAL A 34 -0.31 -2.11 1.63
CA VAL A 34 0.09 -2.82 0.41
C VAL A 34 -0.17 -1.89 -0.76
N ILE A 35 0.83 -1.72 -1.64
CA ILE A 35 0.78 -0.83 -2.78
C ILE A 35 0.97 -1.67 -4.04
N ASN A 36 -0.07 -1.71 -4.88
CA ASN A 36 -0.11 -2.43 -6.17
C ASN A 36 0.35 -3.89 -6.06
N ASP A 37 0.11 -4.56 -4.92
CA ASP A 37 0.57 -5.93 -4.62
C ASP A 37 2.07 -6.17 -4.79
N ARG A 38 2.87 -5.09 -4.77
CA ARG A 38 4.31 -5.10 -5.05
C ARG A 38 5.13 -4.60 -3.87
N VAL A 39 4.61 -3.61 -3.15
CA VAL A 39 5.30 -2.98 -2.02
C VAL A 39 4.47 -3.12 -0.76
N GLU A 40 5.10 -3.57 0.31
CA GLU A 40 4.49 -3.71 1.62
C GLU A 40 5.21 -2.85 2.65
N LEU A 41 4.43 -2.22 3.53
CA LEU A 41 4.92 -1.47 4.69
C LEU A 41 4.17 -1.96 5.93
N LEU A 42 4.90 -2.12 7.03
CA LEU A 42 4.32 -2.47 8.34
C LEU A 42 4.58 -1.35 9.33
N GLY A 43 3.52 -0.85 9.95
CA GLY A 43 3.57 0.28 10.87
C GLY A 43 3.43 1.64 10.17
N ALA A 44 3.56 2.70 10.97
CA ALA A 44 3.49 4.07 10.49
C ALA A 44 4.88 4.58 10.05
N TYR A 45 4.92 5.24 8.90
CA TYR A 45 6.13 5.84 8.34
C TYR A 45 5.96 7.36 8.20
N PRO A 46 7.05 8.14 8.30
CA PRO A 46 7.04 9.56 7.93
C PRO A 46 6.61 9.74 6.46
N GLU A 47 5.93 10.84 6.17
CA GLU A 47 5.38 11.12 4.84
C GLU A 47 6.39 11.01 3.69
N PRO A 48 7.64 11.52 3.80
CA PRO A 48 8.62 11.38 2.73
C PRO A 48 8.94 9.92 2.39
N GLN A 49 9.10 9.07 3.41
CA GLN A 49 9.39 7.64 3.22
C GLN A 49 8.19 6.90 2.63
N PHE A 50 6.99 7.30 3.04
CA PHE A 50 5.76 6.75 2.48
C PHE A 50 5.61 7.11 0.99
N LEU A 51 5.93 8.35 0.62
CA LEU A 51 5.92 8.80 -0.78
C LEU A 51 6.92 7.99 -1.64
N GLU A 52 8.14 7.77 -1.15
CA GLU A 52 9.14 6.93 -1.84
C GLU A 52 8.61 5.51 -2.10
N ALA A 53 7.94 4.91 -1.12
CA ALA A 53 7.35 3.58 -1.26
C ALA A 53 6.22 3.56 -2.31
N VAL A 54 5.39 4.60 -2.37
CA VAL A 54 4.33 4.72 -3.39
C VAL A 54 4.92 4.91 -4.77
N LEU A 55 5.93 5.76 -4.92
CA LEU A 55 6.63 5.92 -6.20
C LEU A 55 7.23 4.59 -6.67
N ARG A 56 7.89 3.84 -5.78
CA ARG A 56 8.40 2.50 -6.10
C ARG A 56 7.31 1.52 -6.53
N GLY A 57 6.13 1.57 -5.90
CA GLY A 57 4.99 0.72 -6.27
C GLY A 57 4.31 1.15 -7.57
N ALA A 58 4.44 2.42 -7.96
CA ALA A 58 3.84 2.98 -9.17
C ALA A 58 4.70 2.74 -10.41
N THR A 59 6.03 2.71 -10.29
CA THR A 59 6.90 2.46 -11.45
C THR A 59 6.82 1.00 -11.88
N ASP A 60 6.35 0.77 -13.11
CA ASP A 60 6.41 -0.54 -13.76
C ASP A 60 7.72 -0.63 -14.58
N PRO A 61 8.58 -1.65 -14.42
CA PRO A 61 9.68 -1.88 -15.35
C PRO A 61 9.20 -2.25 -16.77
N ALA A 62 7.91 -2.54 -16.99
CA ALA A 62 7.35 -2.95 -18.28
C ALA A 62 6.48 -1.88 -18.98
N GLY A 63 6.34 -0.67 -18.43
CA GLY A 63 5.34 0.32 -18.87
C GLY A 63 5.83 1.48 -19.77
N ASP A 64 7.13 1.60 -20.04
CA ASP A 64 7.73 2.65 -20.88
C ASP A 64 8.27 2.08 -22.21
N GLN A 65 7.50 1.22 -22.89
CA GLN A 65 7.75 0.80 -24.28
C GLN A 65 6.53 1.02 -25.16
#